data_AF-A0A5R9EXN1-F1
#
_entry.id   AF-A0A5R9EXN1-F1
#
_cell.length_a   1.000
_cell.length_b   1.000
_cell.length_c   1.000
_cell.angle_alpha   90.00
_cell.angle_beta   90.00
_cell.angle_gamma   90.00
#
_symmetry.space_group_name_H-M   'P 1'
#
loop_
_entity.id
_entity.type
_entity.pdbx_description
1 polymer ?
#
loop_
_entity_poly.entity_id
_entity_poly.type
_entity_poly.pdbx_seq_one_letter_code
_entity_poly.pdbx_strand_id
1 'polypeptide(L)'
;MGVGPTPPPNDLCNSATVIAALPFTDTMNTCTATIDYNSPCFGDDTGDYFSVWYTYTPAVDMQINANTVGSDYDTVLSVFAGSCDNLQFVGCNDDGGGNYTSSISFAASAGVTYYFMIGGYFEVSCGDLVFNVLELIPPPNDLCTSATPIAALPFTDTTNTCTASLDYNSPCLDGDTGDYFSVWYTYKPTTDMQITANTVGSDYDTVLSVFTGSCDNLQFIDCDNDSGGNQTSRISFAASAGVTYYFMIGGYSEVSCGDLVFNVLELIPPPNDLCTSATPIAALPFTDTMNTCTATLDYHNPCGEGDTGDYFSVWYTYTPAEDMQITADTVGSDYDTYLAVFTGSCDNLQFIDCDDDSGGNRTSKISFAASAGVTYYFMIGGYSNDSCGDLVFNVVSA
;
A
#
# COMPACT_ATOMS: atom_id res chain seq x y z
N MET A 1 3.09 -51.35 -40.12
CA MET A 1 2.44 -50.09 -39.72
C MET A 1 2.54 -50.05 -38.21
N GLY A 2 3.47 -49.24 -37.67
CA GLY A 2 3.45 -48.95 -36.24
C GLY A 2 2.21 -48.12 -35.97
N VAL A 3 1.40 -48.52 -34.99
CA VAL A 3 0.39 -47.64 -34.42
C VAL A 3 1.11 -46.37 -33.96
N GLY A 4 0.65 -45.20 -34.40
CA GLY A 4 1.18 -43.94 -33.91
C GLY A 4 1.06 -43.84 -32.39
N PRO A 5 1.77 -42.89 -31.74
CA PRO A 5 1.63 -42.69 -30.31
C PRO A 5 0.14 -42.49 -29.95
N THR A 6 -0.32 -43.16 -28.90
CA THR A 6 -1.70 -43.04 -28.41
C THR A 6 -1.86 -41.72 -27.66
N PRO A 7 -2.92 -40.94 -27.94
CA PRO A 7 -3.19 -39.74 -27.18
C PRO A 7 -3.41 -40.02 -25.68
N PRO A 8 -3.28 -39.01 -24.82
CA PRO A 8 -3.50 -39.17 -23.39
C PRO A 8 -4.95 -39.60 -23.04
N PRO A 9 -5.19 -40.14 -21.83
CA PRO A 9 -6.54 -40.60 -21.45
C PRO A 9 -7.61 -39.50 -21.44
N ASN A 10 -7.22 -38.26 -21.16
CA ASN A 10 -8.08 -37.08 -21.08
C ASN A 10 -7.95 -36.16 -22.29
N ASP A 11 -7.64 -36.73 -23.45
CA ASP A 11 -7.51 -36.02 -24.73
C ASP A 11 -8.80 -35.34 -25.18
N LEU A 12 -9.97 -35.85 -24.78
CA LEU A 12 -11.27 -35.34 -25.17
C LEU A 12 -12.08 -34.88 -23.95
N CYS A 13 -12.95 -33.91 -24.11
CA CYS A 13 -13.83 -33.38 -23.06
C CYS A 13 -14.65 -34.51 -22.40
N ASN A 14 -15.17 -35.44 -23.20
CA ASN A 14 -15.96 -36.56 -22.70
C ASN A 14 -15.15 -37.58 -21.87
N SER A 15 -13.82 -37.52 -21.94
CA SER A 15 -12.89 -38.32 -21.13
C SER A 15 -12.07 -37.46 -20.16
N ALA A 16 -12.51 -36.23 -19.88
CA ALA A 16 -11.85 -35.32 -18.96
C ALA A 16 -11.53 -35.98 -17.61
N THR A 17 -10.32 -35.75 -17.11
CA THR A 17 -9.91 -36.24 -15.78
C THR A 17 -10.71 -35.51 -14.71
N VAL A 18 -11.40 -36.26 -13.85
CA VAL A 18 -12.20 -35.68 -12.76
C VAL A 18 -11.29 -35.29 -11.60
N ILE A 19 -11.32 -34.01 -11.24
CA ILE A 19 -10.69 -33.47 -10.04
C ILE A 19 -11.61 -33.78 -8.86
N ALA A 20 -11.16 -34.65 -7.95
CA ALA A 20 -11.97 -35.11 -6.83
C ALA A 20 -11.99 -34.13 -5.64
N ALA A 21 -10.93 -33.34 -5.46
CA ALA A 21 -10.78 -32.38 -4.37
C ALA A 21 -9.71 -31.34 -4.73
N LEU A 22 -9.78 -30.17 -4.08
CA LEU A 22 -8.74 -29.14 -4.12
C LEU A 22 -7.93 -29.16 -2.80
N PRO A 23 -6.63 -28.82 -2.81
CA PRO A 23 -5.82 -28.50 -3.99
C PRO A 23 -5.56 -29.73 -4.88
N PHE A 24 -5.43 -29.51 -6.18
CA PHE A 24 -5.15 -30.53 -7.18
C PHE A 24 -3.90 -30.17 -7.99
N THR A 25 -3.07 -31.16 -8.28
CA THR A 25 -1.95 -31.08 -9.22
C THR A 25 -1.91 -32.35 -10.06
N ASP A 26 -1.70 -32.20 -11.37
CA ASP A 26 -1.37 -33.30 -12.27
C ASP A 26 -0.21 -32.93 -13.19
N THR A 27 0.53 -33.93 -13.65
CA THR A 27 1.64 -33.75 -14.59
C THR A 27 1.57 -34.75 -15.72
N MET A 28 1.65 -34.27 -16.96
CA MET A 28 1.56 -35.15 -18.13
C MET A 28 2.21 -34.54 -19.37
N ASN A 29 2.71 -35.39 -20.28
CA ASN A 29 3.18 -34.92 -21.57
C ASN A 29 2.00 -34.76 -22.55
N THR A 30 1.84 -33.57 -23.14
CA THR A 30 0.72 -33.24 -24.04
C THR A 30 1.04 -33.49 -25.51
N CYS A 31 2.28 -33.74 -25.91
CA CYS A 31 2.68 -33.79 -27.33
C CYS A 31 2.03 -34.88 -28.20
N THR A 32 1.23 -35.78 -27.61
CA THR A 32 0.46 -36.80 -28.34
C THR A 32 -1.03 -36.53 -28.34
N ALA A 33 -1.48 -35.47 -27.65
CA ALA A 33 -2.85 -35.05 -27.60
C ALA A 33 -3.33 -34.51 -28.95
N THR A 34 -4.63 -34.60 -29.18
CA THR A 34 -5.31 -34.09 -30.36
C THR A 34 -6.07 -32.82 -30.00
N ILE A 35 -6.77 -32.23 -30.98
CA ILE A 35 -7.62 -31.07 -30.75
C ILE A 35 -9.05 -31.58 -30.64
N ASP A 36 -9.71 -31.34 -29.51
CA ASP A 36 -11.11 -31.70 -29.28
C ASP A 36 -12.07 -30.52 -29.52
N TYR A 37 -11.67 -29.31 -29.12
CA TYR A 37 -12.48 -28.10 -29.20
C TYR A 37 -11.60 -26.89 -29.52
N ASN A 38 -12.15 -25.93 -30.27
CA ASN A 38 -11.48 -24.65 -30.51
C ASN A 38 -12.00 -23.64 -29.49
N SER A 39 -11.19 -23.23 -28.52
CA SER A 39 -11.62 -22.23 -27.55
C SER A 39 -11.90 -20.90 -28.26
N PRO A 40 -12.90 -20.13 -27.79
CA PRO A 40 -13.02 -18.73 -28.19
C PRO A 40 -11.89 -17.85 -27.63
N CYS A 41 -10.95 -18.42 -26.87
CA CYS A 41 -9.76 -17.72 -26.41
C CYS A 41 -8.92 -17.22 -27.59
N PHE A 42 -8.63 -15.91 -27.62
CA PHE A 42 -7.81 -15.23 -28.64
C PHE A 42 -8.25 -15.32 -30.12
N GLY A 43 -9.42 -15.92 -30.43
CA GLY A 43 -10.00 -15.96 -31.77
C GLY A 43 -9.57 -17.18 -32.61
N ASP A 44 -10.16 -17.33 -33.81
CA ASP A 44 -10.20 -18.58 -34.60
C ASP A 44 -8.84 -19.16 -35.08
N ASP A 45 -7.70 -18.51 -34.81
CA ASP A 45 -6.39 -18.88 -35.40
C ASP A 45 -5.21 -18.93 -34.40
N THR A 46 -5.42 -18.84 -33.08
CA THR A 46 -4.31 -18.73 -32.11
C THR A 46 -4.56 -19.46 -30.78
N GLY A 47 -4.42 -20.80 -30.73
CA GLY A 47 -4.32 -21.54 -29.45
C GLY A 47 -4.99 -22.93 -29.44
N ASP A 48 -4.67 -23.73 -28.41
CA ASP A 48 -5.29 -25.00 -28.01
C ASP A 48 -4.94 -26.28 -28.80
N TYR A 49 -3.78 -26.27 -29.44
CA TYR A 49 -3.20 -27.48 -30.01
C TYR A 49 -2.76 -28.42 -28.88
N PHE A 50 -2.89 -29.73 -29.10
CA PHE A 50 -2.54 -30.75 -28.10
C PHE A 50 -3.32 -30.59 -26.78
N SER A 51 -4.64 -30.43 -26.86
CA SER A 51 -5.47 -30.12 -25.70
C SER A 51 -5.77 -31.34 -24.83
N VAL A 52 -5.74 -31.13 -23.52
CA VAL A 52 -6.14 -32.10 -22.51
C VAL A 52 -7.19 -31.50 -21.59
N TRP A 53 -8.07 -32.34 -21.05
CA TRP A 53 -9.25 -31.91 -20.33
C TRP A 53 -9.28 -32.38 -18.88
N TYR A 54 -9.73 -31.49 -18.01
CA TYR A 54 -10.05 -31.77 -16.62
C TYR A 54 -11.44 -31.26 -16.29
N THR A 55 -12.06 -31.81 -15.25
CA THR A 55 -13.36 -31.34 -14.79
C THR A 55 -13.45 -31.29 -13.27
N TYR A 56 -14.13 -30.28 -12.74
CA TYR A 56 -14.36 -30.09 -11.31
C TYR A 56 -15.79 -29.61 -11.05
N THR A 57 -16.40 -30.13 -9.99
CA THR A 57 -17.72 -29.68 -9.52
C THR A 57 -17.59 -29.30 -8.04
N PRO A 58 -17.52 -28.00 -7.70
CA PRO A 58 -17.39 -27.57 -6.33
C PRO A 58 -18.66 -27.89 -5.53
N ALA A 59 -18.50 -28.25 -4.25
CA ALA A 59 -19.63 -28.56 -3.37
C ALA A 59 -20.28 -27.30 -2.76
N VAL A 60 -19.56 -26.18 -2.76
CA VAL A 60 -19.96 -24.87 -2.23
C VAL A 60 -19.49 -23.78 -3.21
N ASP A 61 -20.07 -22.59 -3.13
CA ASP A 61 -19.57 -21.45 -3.89
C ASP A 61 -18.16 -21.10 -3.40
N MET A 62 -17.22 -20.91 -4.32
CA MET A 62 -15.80 -20.68 -3.99
C MET A 62 -15.08 -19.89 -5.09
N GLN A 63 -13.95 -19.30 -4.77
CA GLN A 63 -13.02 -18.78 -5.78
C GLN A 63 -11.99 -19.84 -6.11
N ILE A 64 -11.73 -20.04 -7.40
CA ILE A 64 -10.76 -21.01 -7.89
C ILE A 64 -9.67 -20.27 -8.65
N ASN A 65 -8.41 -20.61 -8.40
CA ASN A 65 -7.32 -20.36 -9.33
C ASN A 65 -6.94 -21.67 -10.02
N ALA A 66 -6.99 -21.66 -11.35
CA ALA A 66 -6.44 -22.73 -12.18
C ALA A 66 -5.22 -22.16 -12.91
N ASN A 67 -4.08 -22.86 -12.85
CA ASN A 67 -2.85 -22.41 -13.47
C ASN A 67 -2.01 -23.58 -13.99
N THR A 68 -1.11 -23.26 -14.91
CA THR A 68 -0.17 -24.21 -15.52
C THR A 68 1.28 -23.96 -15.10
N VAL A 69 1.48 -23.25 -13.98
CA VAL A 69 2.81 -22.85 -13.50
C VAL A 69 3.67 -24.08 -13.23
N GLY A 70 4.86 -24.08 -13.81
CA GLY A 70 5.81 -25.20 -13.77
C GLY A 70 5.84 -26.04 -15.04
N SER A 71 4.96 -25.80 -16.01
CA SER A 71 5.02 -26.41 -17.34
C SER A 71 6.26 -25.93 -18.12
N ASP A 72 6.75 -26.74 -19.05
CA ASP A 72 7.95 -26.45 -19.84
C ASP A 72 7.67 -25.93 -21.26
N TYR A 73 6.42 -25.58 -21.54
CA TYR A 73 5.94 -25.06 -22.83
C TYR A 73 4.95 -23.92 -22.62
N ASP A 74 4.71 -23.17 -23.70
CA ASP A 74 3.77 -22.05 -23.74
C ASP A 74 2.33 -22.60 -23.76
N THR A 75 1.60 -22.39 -22.65
CA THR A 75 0.29 -22.99 -22.41
C THR A 75 -0.84 -22.01 -22.70
N VAL A 76 -2.00 -22.54 -23.07
CA VAL A 76 -3.27 -21.81 -23.06
C VAL A 76 -4.25 -22.57 -22.19
N LEU A 77 -4.83 -21.90 -21.20
CA LEU A 77 -5.82 -22.44 -20.27
C LEU A 77 -7.18 -21.79 -20.52
N SER A 78 -8.16 -22.60 -20.91
CA SER A 78 -9.56 -22.18 -21.10
C SER A 78 -10.48 -22.87 -20.10
N VAL A 79 -11.45 -22.12 -19.56
CA VAL A 79 -12.43 -22.59 -18.58
C VAL A 79 -13.84 -22.50 -19.16
N PHE A 80 -14.59 -23.57 -19.00
CA PHE A 80 -15.99 -23.68 -19.43
C PHE A 80 -16.86 -24.19 -18.28
N ALA A 81 -18.14 -23.81 -18.26
CA ALA A 81 -19.17 -24.38 -17.40
C ALA A 81 -20.16 -25.24 -18.21
N GLY A 82 -20.84 -26.18 -17.54
CA GLY A 82 -21.94 -26.96 -18.13
C GLY A 82 -21.55 -28.39 -18.45
N SER A 83 -21.59 -28.76 -19.74
CA SER A 83 -21.33 -30.13 -20.24
C SER A 83 -20.63 -30.09 -21.59
N CYS A 84 -19.94 -31.15 -21.99
CA CYS A 84 -19.26 -31.22 -23.30
C CYS A 84 -20.17 -30.96 -24.52
N ASP A 85 -21.46 -31.30 -24.43
CA ASP A 85 -22.43 -31.02 -25.50
C ASP A 85 -22.91 -29.54 -25.52
N ASN A 86 -22.63 -28.77 -24.47
CA ASN A 86 -23.08 -27.39 -24.30
C ASN A 86 -22.12 -26.60 -23.38
N LEU A 87 -20.87 -26.46 -23.80
CA LEU A 87 -19.86 -25.71 -23.06
C LEU A 87 -20.21 -24.21 -23.05
N GLN A 88 -20.27 -23.62 -21.87
CA GLN A 88 -20.44 -22.18 -21.68
C GLN A 88 -19.09 -21.58 -21.31
N PHE A 89 -18.56 -20.69 -22.14
CA PHE A 89 -17.26 -20.07 -21.88
C PHE A 89 -17.30 -19.22 -20.60
N VAL A 90 -16.33 -19.45 -19.71
CA VAL A 90 -16.15 -18.69 -18.45
C VAL A 90 -15.02 -17.69 -18.62
N GLY A 91 -13.90 -18.12 -19.18
CA GLY A 91 -12.72 -17.29 -19.39
C GLY A 91 -11.53 -18.12 -19.85
N CYS A 92 -10.44 -17.44 -20.17
CA CYS A 92 -9.18 -18.10 -20.51
C CYS A 92 -7.98 -17.20 -20.22
N ASN A 93 -6.78 -17.77 -20.29
CA ASN A 93 -5.51 -17.06 -20.17
C ASN A 93 -4.39 -17.84 -20.88
N ASP A 94 -3.38 -17.14 -21.39
CA ASP A 94 -2.15 -17.68 -22.01
C ASP A 94 -0.92 -17.46 -21.10
N ASP A 95 -0.60 -16.22 -20.74
CA ASP A 95 0.69 -15.83 -20.15
C ASP A 95 0.61 -15.32 -18.70
N GLY A 96 -0.55 -15.44 -18.05
CA GLY A 96 -0.82 -14.88 -16.72
C GLY A 96 -0.13 -15.59 -15.54
N GLY A 97 0.49 -16.74 -15.76
CA GLY A 97 1.27 -17.50 -14.76
C GLY A 97 2.77 -17.22 -14.78
N GLY A 98 3.26 -16.44 -15.76
CA GLY A 98 4.68 -16.17 -15.98
C GLY A 98 5.41 -17.33 -16.66
N ASN A 99 6.59 -17.06 -17.25
CA ASN A 99 7.33 -18.02 -18.09
C ASN A 99 6.46 -18.66 -19.21
N TYR A 100 5.54 -17.90 -19.79
CA TYR A 100 4.57 -18.36 -20.79
C TYR A 100 3.58 -19.43 -20.29
N THR A 101 3.39 -19.51 -18.97
CA THR A 101 2.34 -20.36 -18.39
C THR A 101 1.10 -19.52 -18.10
N SER A 102 -0.05 -20.18 -18.05
CA SER A 102 -1.35 -19.56 -17.87
C SER A 102 -1.79 -19.59 -16.40
N SER A 103 -2.55 -18.58 -16.00
CA SER A 103 -3.22 -18.53 -14.70
C SER A 103 -4.54 -17.77 -14.84
N ILE A 104 -5.62 -18.36 -14.34
CA ILE A 104 -6.95 -17.74 -14.32
C ILE A 104 -7.64 -17.97 -12.99
N SER A 105 -8.24 -16.90 -12.46
CA SER A 105 -9.07 -16.93 -11.26
C SER A 105 -10.52 -16.62 -11.60
N PHE A 106 -11.47 -17.36 -11.04
CA PHE A 106 -12.90 -17.14 -11.28
C PHE A 106 -13.79 -17.67 -10.14
N ALA A 107 -14.98 -17.07 -10.02
CA ALA A 107 -16.01 -17.51 -9.09
C ALA A 107 -16.67 -18.79 -9.60
N ALA A 108 -16.57 -19.87 -8.82
CA ALA A 108 -17.17 -21.16 -9.12
C ALA A 108 -18.42 -21.38 -8.24
N SER A 109 -19.56 -21.69 -8.85
CA SER A 109 -20.82 -21.92 -8.14
C SER A 109 -21.00 -23.40 -7.74
N ALA A 110 -21.52 -23.63 -6.55
CA ALA A 110 -21.81 -24.95 -5.99
C ALA A 110 -22.64 -25.80 -6.96
N GLY A 111 -22.18 -27.01 -7.25
CA GLY A 111 -22.88 -27.98 -8.10
C GLY A 111 -22.81 -27.69 -9.60
N VAL A 112 -22.16 -26.61 -10.04
CA VAL A 112 -21.88 -26.35 -11.47
C VAL A 112 -20.61 -27.07 -11.86
N THR A 113 -20.65 -27.89 -12.92
CA THR A 113 -19.45 -28.53 -13.44
C THR A 113 -18.66 -27.58 -14.32
N TYR A 114 -17.39 -27.41 -13.99
CA TYR A 114 -16.40 -26.67 -14.76
C TYR A 114 -15.49 -27.64 -15.50
N TYR A 115 -15.11 -27.27 -16.72
CA TYR A 115 -14.15 -27.97 -17.57
C TYR A 115 -12.96 -27.05 -17.81
N PHE A 116 -11.76 -27.60 -17.66
CA PHE A 116 -10.50 -26.95 -17.94
C PHE A 116 -9.91 -27.61 -19.17
N MET A 117 -9.74 -26.84 -20.24
CA MET A 117 -9.02 -27.27 -21.43
C MET A 117 -7.66 -26.60 -21.41
N ILE A 118 -6.60 -27.41 -21.44
CA ILE A 118 -5.23 -26.91 -21.49
C ILE A 118 -4.59 -27.39 -22.79
N GLY A 119 -4.16 -26.46 -23.63
CA GLY A 119 -3.38 -26.74 -24.83
C GLY A 119 -2.12 -25.91 -24.87
N GLY A 120 -1.44 -25.91 -26.01
CA GLY A 120 -0.31 -25.04 -26.29
C GLY A 120 -0.66 -23.84 -27.17
N TYR A 121 0.08 -22.76 -27.02
CA TYR A 121 0.01 -21.60 -27.90
C TYR A 121 0.66 -21.93 -29.27
N PHE A 122 -0.14 -21.92 -30.34
CA PHE A 122 0.21 -22.35 -31.72
C PHE A 122 0.44 -23.86 -31.96
N GLU A 123 0.48 -24.24 -33.25
CA GLU A 123 0.45 -25.64 -33.74
C GLU A 123 1.61 -26.55 -33.30
N VAL A 124 2.63 -26.00 -32.64
CA VAL A 124 3.86 -26.71 -32.30
C VAL A 124 4.19 -26.67 -30.80
N SER A 125 3.42 -25.95 -29.99
CA SER A 125 3.68 -25.86 -28.55
C SER A 125 3.05 -27.05 -27.84
N CYS A 126 3.90 -27.93 -27.31
CA CYS A 126 3.52 -29.05 -26.47
C CYS A 126 4.70 -29.38 -25.55
N GLY A 127 4.44 -30.05 -24.44
CA GLY A 127 5.48 -30.37 -23.48
C GLY A 127 4.95 -31.12 -22.28
N ASP A 128 5.72 -31.09 -21.20
CA ASP A 128 5.30 -31.60 -19.90
C ASP A 128 4.46 -30.52 -19.20
N LEU A 129 3.15 -30.77 -19.15
CA LEU A 129 2.17 -29.97 -18.43
C LEU A 129 2.34 -30.20 -16.92
N VAL A 130 2.28 -29.11 -16.16
CA VAL A 130 1.97 -29.10 -14.73
C VAL A 130 0.67 -28.31 -14.58
N PHE A 131 -0.44 -28.98 -14.24
CA PHE A 131 -1.72 -28.31 -14.06
C PHE A 131 -2.11 -28.29 -12.58
N ASN A 132 -2.40 -27.10 -12.06
CA ASN A 132 -2.78 -26.88 -10.67
C ASN A 132 -4.18 -26.26 -10.60
N VAL A 133 -4.99 -26.72 -9.65
CA VAL A 133 -6.26 -26.09 -9.30
C VAL A 133 -6.33 -25.91 -7.79
N LEU A 134 -6.54 -24.68 -7.36
CA LEU A 134 -6.49 -24.26 -5.96
C LEU A 134 -7.78 -23.50 -5.61
N GLU A 135 -8.26 -23.72 -4.39
CA GLU A 135 -9.23 -22.80 -3.78
C GLU A 135 -8.50 -21.55 -3.34
N LEU A 136 -9.01 -20.37 -3.72
CA LEU A 136 -8.59 -19.10 -3.16
C LEU A 136 -9.47 -18.80 -1.95
N ILE A 137 -8.85 -18.78 -0.76
CA ILE A 137 -9.52 -18.45 0.49
C ILE A 137 -9.13 -17.00 0.83
N PRO A 138 -10.05 -16.04 0.71
CA PRO A 138 -9.75 -14.66 1.06
C PRO A 138 -9.37 -14.50 2.54
N PRO A 139 -8.59 -13.47 2.90
CA PRO A 139 -8.29 -13.16 4.30
C PRO A 139 -9.57 -12.96 5.13
N PRO A 140 -9.56 -13.22 6.45
CA PRO A 140 -10.76 -13.05 7.28
C PRO A 140 -11.37 -11.64 7.25
N ASN A 141 -10.55 -10.63 6.97
CA ASN A 141 -10.89 -9.22 6.88
C ASN A 141 -10.95 -8.69 5.44
N ASP A 142 -11.26 -9.56 4.50
CA ASP A 142 -11.44 -9.22 3.09
C ASP A 142 -12.52 -8.15 2.84
N LEU A 143 -13.57 -8.12 3.66
CA LEU A 143 -14.68 -7.20 3.52
C LEU A 143 -14.72 -6.20 4.67
N CYS A 144 -15.21 -4.99 4.43
CA CYS A 144 -15.44 -3.95 5.44
C CYS A 144 -16.30 -4.48 6.59
N THR A 145 -17.31 -5.31 6.26
CA THR A 145 -18.21 -5.90 7.27
C THR A 145 -17.53 -6.92 8.18
N SER A 146 -16.39 -7.47 7.77
CA SER A 146 -15.54 -8.38 8.55
C SER A 146 -14.20 -7.75 8.95
N ALA A 147 -14.08 -6.42 8.89
CA ALA A 147 -12.87 -5.69 9.23
C ALA A 147 -12.29 -6.12 10.60
N THR A 148 -10.98 -6.35 10.65
CA THR A 148 -10.28 -6.74 11.88
C THR A 148 -10.28 -5.57 12.88
N PRO A 149 -10.82 -5.74 14.10
CA PRO A 149 -10.82 -4.67 15.09
C PRO A 149 -9.45 -4.48 15.74
N ILE A 150 -8.94 -3.26 15.69
CA ILE A 150 -7.77 -2.80 16.42
C ILE A 150 -8.18 -2.51 17.86
N ALA A 151 -7.68 -3.31 18.79
CA ALA A 151 -8.07 -3.22 20.21
C ALA A 151 -7.35 -2.10 20.97
N ALA A 152 -6.10 -1.79 20.59
CA ALA A 152 -5.26 -0.77 21.22
C ALA A 152 -4.14 -0.35 20.25
N LEU A 153 -3.59 0.85 20.48
CA LEU A 153 -2.36 1.32 19.83
C LEU A 153 -1.17 1.18 20.80
N PRO A 154 0.06 0.91 20.32
CA PRO A 154 0.41 0.65 18.92
C PRO A 154 -0.15 -0.70 18.43
N PHE A 155 -0.46 -0.77 17.14
CA PHE A 155 -0.96 -1.97 16.46
C PHE A 155 -0.06 -2.30 15.27
N THR A 156 0.19 -3.59 15.07
CA THR A 156 0.80 -4.12 13.85
C THR A 156 0.13 -5.44 13.50
N ASP A 157 -0.10 -5.68 12.22
CA ASP A 157 -0.58 -6.96 11.71
C ASP A 157 0.09 -7.30 10.38
N THR A 158 0.17 -8.61 10.10
CA THR A 158 0.70 -9.12 8.85
C THR A 158 -0.28 -10.10 8.21
N THR A 159 -0.62 -9.88 6.96
CA THR A 159 -1.52 -10.78 6.21
C THR A 159 -1.13 -10.81 4.74
N ASN A 160 -1.26 -11.97 4.10
CA ASN A 160 -1.12 -12.05 2.64
C ASN A 160 -2.42 -11.58 1.98
N THR A 161 -2.34 -10.63 1.05
CA THR A 161 -3.51 -10.03 0.40
C THR A 161 -3.87 -10.69 -0.93
N CYS A 162 -3.02 -11.51 -1.54
CA CYS A 162 -3.20 -12.01 -2.93
C CYS A 162 -4.48 -12.82 -3.21
N THR A 163 -5.25 -13.16 -2.18
CA THR A 163 -6.54 -13.86 -2.33
C THR A 163 -7.74 -13.00 -1.95
N ALA A 164 -7.49 -11.75 -1.52
CA ALA A 164 -8.51 -10.80 -1.18
C ALA A 164 -9.28 -10.35 -2.43
N SER A 165 -10.57 -10.11 -2.26
CA SER A 165 -11.44 -9.50 -3.24
C SER A 165 -11.32 -7.97 -3.22
N LEU A 166 -11.91 -7.34 -4.23
CA LEU A 166 -12.12 -5.90 -4.24
C LEU A 166 -13.48 -5.62 -3.58
N ASP A 167 -13.48 -5.00 -2.40
CA ASP A 167 -14.71 -4.63 -1.68
C ASP A 167 -15.16 -3.19 -2.00
N TYR A 168 -14.21 -2.26 -2.13
CA TYR A 168 -14.49 -0.84 -2.37
C TYR A 168 -13.38 -0.19 -3.21
N ASN A 169 -13.74 0.80 -4.03
CA ASN A 169 -12.78 1.55 -4.83
C ASN A 169 -12.23 2.74 -4.05
N SER A 170 -10.92 2.75 -3.79
CA SER A 170 -10.24 3.86 -3.13
C SER A 170 -10.40 5.17 -3.89
N PRO A 171 -10.69 6.29 -3.18
CA PRO A 171 -10.65 7.62 -3.77
C PRO A 171 -9.25 8.12 -4.14
N CYS A 172 -8.18 7.41 -3.74
CA CYS A 172 -6.80 7.84 -4.02
C CYS A 172 -6.36 7.60 -5.46
N LEU A 173 -7.06 6.73 -6.19
CA LEU A 173 -6.74 6.40 -7.56
C LEU A 173 -7.76 7.06 -8.48
N ASP A 174 -7.29 7.99 -9.30
CA ASP A 174 -8.12 8.82 -10.19
C ASP A 174 -8.69 7.96 -11.33
N GLY A 175 -9.85 7.34 -11.08
CA GLY A 175 -10.85 7.08 -12.11
C GLY A 175 -10.86 5.74 -12.87
N ASP A 176 -9.86 4.85 -12.81
CA ASP A 176 -9.96 3.54 -13.52
C ASP A 176 -9.04 2.41 -13.01
N THR A 177 -8.33 2.57 -11.89
CA THR A 177 -7.52 1.50 -11.27
C THR A 177 -7.91 1.41 -9.80
N GLY A 178 -8.68 0.40 -9.41
CA GLY A 178 -9.16 0.23 -8.04
C GLY A 178 -8.09 -0.34 -7.10
N ASP A 179 -8.38 -0.36 -5.81
CA ASP A 179 -7.57 -1.04 -4.80
C ASP A 179 -7.78 -2.55 -4.92
N TYR A 180 -6.96 -3.22 -5.72
CA TYR A 180 -7.04 -4.67 -5.87
C TYR A 180 -6.64 -5.34 -4.55
N PHE A 181 -7.23 -6.49 -4.22
CA PHE A 181 -6.83 -7.29 -3.06
C PHE A 181 -6.99 -6.54 -1.71
N SER A 182 -8.14 -5.90 -1.49
CA SER A 182 -8.34 -5.03 -0.33
C SER A 182 -8.57 -5.81 0.97
N VAL A 183 -7.94 -5.39 2.07
CA VAL A 183 -8.24 -5.86 3.43
C VAL A 183 -8.60 -4.71 4.34
N TRP A 184 -9.41 -5.00 5.37
CA TRP A 184 -10.01 -3.99 6.22
C TRP A 184 -9.64 -4.11 7.69
N TYR A 185 -9.45 -2.96 8.34
CA TYR A 185 -9.28 -2.84 9.78
C TYR A 185 -10.20 -1.77 10.33
N THR A 186 -10.57 -1.87 11.61
CA THR A 186 -11.37 -0.84 12.28
C THR A 186 -10.78 -0.42 13.60
N TYR A 187 -10.81 0.88 13.90
CA TYR A 187 -10.37 1.42 15.18
C TYR A 187 -11.37 2.44 15.72
N LYS A 188 -11.56 2.43 17.04
CA LYS A 188 -12.43 3.37 17.74
C LYS A 188 -11.69 3.92 18.96
N PRO A 189 -11.04 5.09 18.83
CA PRO A 189 -10.29 5.68 19.95
C PRO A 189 -11.22 6.07 21.10
N THR A 190 -10.67 6.08 22.32
CA THR A 190 -11.41 6.47 23.53
C THR A 190 -11.19 7.93 23.95
N THR A 191 -10.21 8.59 23.34
CA THR A 191 -9.85 10.00 23.51
C THR A 191 -9.57 10.60 22.13
N ASP A 192 -9.69 11.93 22.01
CA ASP A 192 -9.23 12.63 20.80
C ASP A 192 -7.71 12.46 20.70
N MET A 193 -7.21 12.12 19.51
CA MET A 193 -5.79 11.84 19.27
C MET A 193 -5.41 12.05 17.81
N GLN A 194 -4.12 12.22 17.53
CA GLN A 194 -3.59 12.11 16.17
C GLN A 194 -3.20 10.65 15.90
N ILE A 195 -3.60 10.11 14.76
CA ILE A 195 -3.24 8.75 14.34
C ILE A 195 -2.32 8.86 13.14
N THR A 196 -1.25 8.06 13.14
CA THR A 196 -0.51 7.73 11.92
C THR A 196 -0.69 6.25 11.61
N ALA A 197 -1.01 5.96 10.36
CA ALA A 197 -1.13 4.60 9.85
C ALA A 197 -0.24 4.45 8.62
N ASN A 198 0.46 3.32 8.51
CA ASN A 198 1.35 3.06 7.38
C ASN A 198 1.42 1.58 7.05
N THR A 199 1.89 1.29 5.84
CA THR A 199 2.11 -0.07 5.34
C THR A 199 3.60 -0.41 5.20
N VAL A 200 4.47 0.32 5.92
CA VAL A 200 5.93 0.18 5.83
C VAL A 200 6.34 -1.22 6.26
N GLY A 201 7.09 -1.89 5.39
CA GLY A 201 7.52 -3.28 5.56
C GLY A 201 6.79 -4.27 4.65
N SER A 202 5.73 -3.85 3.96
CA SER A 202 5.05 -4.66 2.94
C SER A 202 5.97 -4.90 1.73
N ASP A 203 5.74 -6.01 1.02
CA ASP A 203 6.55 -6.42 -0.14
C ASP A 203 5.92 -6.10 -1.50
N TYR A 204 4.83 -5.33 -1.50
CA TYR A 204 4.09 -4.90 -2.69
C TYR A 204 3.71 -3.41 -2.61
N ASP A 205 3.34 -2.86 -3.75
CA ASP A 205 2.87 -1.47 -3.91
C ASP A 205 1.47 -1.33 -3.30
N THR A 206 1.38 -0.65 -2.16
CA THR A 206 0.15 -0.56 -1.35
C THR A 206 -0.60 0.74 -1.61
N VAL A 207 -1.91 0.72 -1.42
CA VAL A 207 -2.73 1.93 -1.28
C VAL A 207 -3.41 1.88 0.09
N LEU A 208 -3.34 2.96 0.87
CA LEU A 208 -3.96 3.04 2.20
C LEU A 208 -5.02 4.15 2.21
N SER A 209 -6.26 3.79 2.52
CA SER A 209 -7.37 4.73 2.70
C SER A 209 -7.96 4.65 4.10
N VAL A 210 -8.44 5.78 4.62
CA VAL A 210 -9.20 5.85 5.86
C VAL A 210 -10.56 6.52 5.68
N PHE A 211 -11.56 5.92 6.33
CA PHE A 211 -12.94 6.34 6.29
C PHE A 211 -13.55 6.39 7.70
N THR A 212 -14.70 7.06 7.83
CA THR A 212 -15.61 6.92 8.98
C THR A 212 -17.04 6.61 8.52
N GLY A 213 -18.01 6.56 9.44
CA GLY A 213 -19.40 6.20 9.15
C GLY A 213 -19.65 4.70 9.35
N SER A 214 -20.10 4.04 8.29
CA SER A 214 -20.44 2.61 8.27
C SER A 214 -20.10 2.01 6.90
N CYS A 215 -19.93 0.70 6.78
CA CYS A 215 -19.64 0.04 5.50
C CYS A 215 -20.65 0.37 4.37
N ASP A 216 -21.93 0.59 4.70
CA ASP A 216 -22.95 0.97 3.71
C ASP A 216 -22.93 2.47 3.33
N ASN A 217 -22.15 3.30 4.04
CA ASN A 217 -22.08 4.75 3.86
C ASN A 217 -20.74 5.31 4.38
N LEU A 218 -19.64 4.82 3.80
CA LEU A 218 -18.30 5.26 4.15
C LEU A 218 -18.12 6.74 3.82
N GLN A 219 -17.56 7.49 4.76
CA GLN A 219 -17.20 8.89 4.59
C GLN A 219 -15.68 8.97 4.50
N PHE A 220 -15.17 9.40 3.36
CA PHE A 220 -13.74 9.55 3.11
C PHE A 220 -13.12 10.58 4.08
N ILE A 221 -11.95 10.25 4.60
CA ILE A 221 -11.13 11.15 5.42
C ILE A 221 -9.84 11.47 4.69
N ASP A 222 -9.07 10.45 4.35
CA ASP A 222 -7.73 10.61 3.78
C ASP A 222 -7.29 9.32 3.09
N CYS A 223 -6.27 9.40 2.23
CA CYS A 223 -5.62 8.24 1.63
C CYS A 223 -4.22 8.61 1.12
N ASP A 224 -3.41 7.59 0.86
CA ASP A 224 -2.07 7.74 0.29
C ASP A 224 -1.66 6.51 -0.55
N ASN A 225 -0.75 6.71 -1.50
CA ASN A 225 -0.19 5.63 -2.34
C ASN A 225 1.30 5.33 -2.05
N ASP A 226 2.16 6.32 -1.76
CA ASP A 226 3.61 6.08 -1.83
C ASP A 226 4.43 6.81 -0.76
N SER A 227 3.78 7.50 0.18
CA SER A 227 4.45 8.38 1.14
C SER A 227 5.13 7.63 2.28
N GLY A 228 5.07 6.30 2.33
CA GLY A 228 5.78 5.43 3.28
C GLY A 228 7.17 4.99 2.81
N GLY A 229 7.50 5.20 1.53
CA GLY A 229 8.75 4.75 0.91
C GLY A 229 8.70 3.29 0.44
N ASN A 230 9.54 2.93 -0.53
CA ASN A 230 9.49 1.62 -1.23
C ASN A 230 8.12 1.25 -1.82
N GLN A 231 7.32 2.24 -2.24
CA GLN A 231 5.93 2.08 -2.69
C GLN A 231 4.96 1.61 -1.59
N THR A 232 5.28 1.90 -0.33
CA THR A 232 4.34 1.73 0.78
C THR A 232 3.68 3.07 1.08
N SER A 233 2.49 3.03 1.66
CA SER A 233 1.69 4.21 1.95
C SER A 233 1.77 4.62 3.42
N ARG A 234 1.49 5.88 3.69
CA ARG A 234 1.41 6.48 5.04
C ARG A 234 0.43 7.64 5.06
N ILE A 235 -0.48 7.62 6.02
CA ILE A 235 -1.45 8.68 6.29
C ILE A 235 -1.34 9.15 7.74
N SER A 236 -1.75 10.39 8.00
CA SER A 236 -1.91 10.91 9.37
C SER A 236 -3.14 11.82 9.46
N PHE A 237 -3.97 11.63 10.49
CA PHE A 237 -5.21 12.39 10.64
C PHE A 237 -5.66 12.50 12.10
N ALA A 238 -6.47 13.53 12.37
CA ALA A 238 -7.08 13.76 13.67
C ALA A 238 -8.27 12.81 13.89
N ALA A 239 -8.19 11.99 14.92
CA ALA A 239 -9.23 11.05 15.30
C ALA A 239 -9.98 11.53 16.55
N SER A 240 -11.31 11.48 16.53
CA SER A 240 -12.17 11.90 17.65
C SER A 240 -12.62 10.71 18.50
N ALA A 241 -12.67 10.90 19.81
CA ALA A 241 -13.12 9.92 20.78
C ALA A 241 -14.50 9.35 20.42
N GLY A 242 -14.61 8.02 20.36
CA GLY A 242 -15.86 7.31 20.12
C GLY A 242 -16.33 7.28 18.66
N VAL A 243 -15.60 7.87 17.72
CA VAL A 243 -15.83 7.72 16.28
C VAL A 243 -15.15 6.43 15.80
N THR A 244 -15.79 5.69 14.90
CA THR A 244 -15.21 4.47 14.31
C THR A 244 -14.55 4.83 12.99
N TYR A 245 -13.31 4.41 12.82
CA TYR A 245 -12.51 4.58 11.62
C TYR A 245 -12.31 3.23 10.96
N TYR A 246 -12.37 3.21 9.64
CA TYR A 246 -12.14 2.05 8.79
C TYR A 246 -10.90 2.31 7.95
N PHE A 247 -9.92 1.43 8.04
CA PHE A 247 -8.74 1.44 7.20
C PHE A 247 -8.93 0.38 6.13
N MET A 248 -8.81 0.79 4.87
CA MET A 248 -8.77 -0.11 3.73
C MET A 248 -7.35 -0.08 3.18
N ILE A 249 -6.77 -1.27 2.99
CA ILE A 249 -5.46 -1.41 2.37
C ILE A 249 -5.60 -2.33 1.18
N GLY A 250 -5.33 -1.81 0.00
CA GLY A 250 -5.25 -2.60 -1.24
C GLY A 250 -3.89 -2.49 -1.89
N GLY A 251 -3.81 -2.98 -3.12
CA GLY A 251 -2.69 -2.79 -4.01
C GLY A 251 -3.01 -1.83 -5.15
N TYR A 252 -1.98 -1.11 -5.60
CA TYR A 252 -2.08 -0.11 -6.66
C TYR A 252 -2.60 -0.64 -8.01
N SER A 253 -2.37 -1.92 -8.31
CA SER A 253 -2.73 -2.54 -9.59
C SER A 253 -3.20 -3.99 -9.43
N GLU A 254 -3.75 -4.58 -10.49
CA GLU A 254 -4.29 -5.95 -10.50
C GLU A 254 -3.24 -7.05 -10.25
N VAL A 255 -1.97 -6.68 -10.24
CA VAL A 255 -0.83 -7.55 -9.91
C VAL A 255 -0.15 -7.16 -8.60
N SER A 256 -0.58 -6.07 -7.95
CA SER A 256 0.00 -5.57 -6.70
C SER A 256 -0.65 -6.27 -5.52
N CYS A 257 -0.11 -7.42 -5.12
CA CYS A 257 -0.50 -8.12 -3.90
C CYS A 257 0.72 -8.75 -3.25
N GLY A 258 0.62 -9.08 -1.96
CA GLY A 258 1.72 -9.68 -1.24
C GLY A 258 1.48 -9.77 0.26
N ASP A 259 2.55 -9.86 1.02
CA ASP A 259 2.53 -9.84 2.48
C ASP A 259 2.45 -8.39 2.95
N LEU A 260 1.26 -7.99 3.41
CA LEU A 260 1.01 -6.70 4.05
C LEU A 260 1.66 -6.65 5.42
N VAL A 261 2.30 -5.52 5.74
CA VAL A 261 2.63 -5.11 7.12
C VAL A 261 1.87 -3.83 7.40
N PHE A 262 0.80 -3.89 8.20
CA PHE A 262 -0.01 -2.70 8.54
C PHE A 262 0.28 -2.23 9.96
N ASN A 263 0.67 -0.97 10.12
CA ASN A 263 1.01 -0.37 11.40
C ASN A 263 0.08 0.81 11.70
N VAL A 264 -0.43 0.89 12.93
CA VAL A 264 -1.20 2.04 13.42
C VAL A 264 -0.65 2.48 14.76
N LEU A 265 -0.37 3.77 14.88
CA LEU A 265 0.28 4.39 16.03
C LEU A 265 -0.49 5.64 16.44
N GLU A 266 -0.51 5.93 17.74
CA GLU A 266 -0.81 7.29 18.20
C GLU A 266 0.39 8.17 17.88
N LEU A 267 0.15 9.25 17.14
CA LEU A 267 1.14 10.29 16.91
C LEU A 267 1.10 11.25 18.09
N ILE A 268 2.17 11.28 18.89
CA ILE A 268 2.31 12.19 20.03
C ILE A 268 3.23 13.33 19.59
N PRO A 269 2.70 14.55 19.38
CA PRO A 269 3.55 15.68 19.01
C PRO A 269 4.52 16.03 20.14
N PRO A 270 5.68 16.62 19.81
CA PRO A 270 6.63 17.03 20.83
C PRO A 270 6.05 18.08 21.79
N PRO A 271 6.59 18.24 23.01
CA PRO A 271 6.04 19.18 23.99
C PRO A 271 6.00 20.65 23.53
N ASN A 272 6.83 21.02 22.55
CA ASN A 272 6.97 22.36 22.00
C ASN A 272 6.51 22.47 20.53
N ASP A 273 5.55 21.63 20.17
CA ASP A 273 4.94 21.58 18.84
C ASP A 273 4.29 22.91 18.43
N LEU A 274 3.68 23.61 19.39
CA LEU A 274 3.01 24.88 19.16
C LEU A 274 3.84 26.05 19.73
N CYS A 275 3.75 27.22 19.11
CA CYS A 275 4.33 28.47 19.58
C CYS A 275 3.91 28.78 21.02
N THR A 276 2.66 28.52 21.36
CA THR A 276 2.14 28.74 22.73
C THR A 276 2.77 27.83 23.78
N SER A 277 3.35 26.72 23.34
CA SER A 277 4.11 25.75 24.14
C SER A 277 5.62 25.80 23.90
N ALA A 278 6.13 26.86 23.24
CA ALA A 278 7.54 26.98 22.89
C ALA A 278 8.47 26.73 24.09
N THR A 279 9.52 25.94 23.89
CA THR A 279 10.50 25.64 24.94
C THR A 279 11.30 26.89 25.30
N PRO A 280 11.28 27.36 26.55
CA PRO A 280 12.04 28.54 26.95
C PRO A 280 13.54 28.22 27.09
N ILE A 281 14.36 29.00 26.39
CA ILE A 281 15.81 29.01 26.52
C ILE A 281 16.17 29.86 27.74
N ALA A 282 16.68 29.20 28.79
CA ALA A 282 16.97 29.88 30.05
C ALA A 282 18.28 30.70 30.04
N ALA A 283 19.28 30.27 29.25
CA ALA A 283 20.57 30.93 29.13
C ALA A 283 21.28 30.50 27.83
N LEU A 284 22.22 31.32 27.37
CA LEU A 284 23.12 31.00 26.27
C LEU A 284 24.53 30.67 26.79
N PRO A 285 25.29 29.76 26.15
CA PRO A 285 24.90 28.96 24.98
C PRO A 285 23.84 27.90 25.33
N PHE A 286 22.99 27.58 24.36
CA PHE A 286 21.92 26.59 24.45
C PHE A 286 22.12 25.55 23.35
N THR A 287 21.84 24.29 23.67
CA THR A 287 21.72 23.21 22.70
C THR A 287 20.56 22.31 23.12
N ASP A 288 19.76 21.86 22.17
CA ASP A 288 18.73 20.85 22.38
C ASP A 288 18.72 19.85 21.23
N THR A 289 18.28 18.63 21.54
CA THR A 289 18.14 17.56 20.55
C THR A 289 16.81 16.86 20.70
N MET A 290 16.07 16.71 19.61
CA MET A 290 14.75 16.07 19.63
C MET A 290 14.37 15.52 18.27
N ASN A 291 13.51 14.50 18.24
CA ASN A 291 12.92 14.05 16.98
C ASN A 291 11.69 14.90 16.63
N THR A 292 11.63 15.41 15.40
CA THR A 292 10.57 16.31 14.92
C THR A 292 9.52 15.61 14.06
N CYS A 293 9.65 14.30 13.79
CA CYS A 293 8.77 13.57 12.88
C CYS A 293 7.33 13.39 13.36
N THR A 294 7.04 13.70 14.63
CA THR A 294 5.67 13.67 15.15
C THR A 294 5.09 15.07 15.35
N ALA A 295 5.84 16.11 15.04
CA ALA A 295 5.37 17.48 15.15
C ALA A 295 4.19 17.73 14.18
N THR A 296 3.42 18.78 14.44
CA THR A 296 2.40 19.30 13.55
C THR A 296 2.80 20.69 13.08
N LEU A 297 2.11 21.19 12.06
CA LEU A 297 2.34 22.54 11.57
C LEU A 297 1.56 23.54 12.43
N ASP A 298 2.27 24.45 13.11
CA ASP A 298 1.65 25.55 13.85
C ASP A 298 1.59 26.88 13.05
N TYR A 299 2.59 27.14 12.19
CA TYR A 299 2.70 28.39 11.42
C TYR A 299 3.42 28.17 10.09
N HIS A 300 3.00 28.92 9.06
CA HIS A 300 3.49 28.77 7.69
C HIS A 300 4.97 29.19 7.55
N ASN A 301 5.76 28.45 6.78
CA ASN A 301 7.19 28.75 6.58
C ASN A 301 7.41 30.08 5.84
N PRO A 302 8.10 31.09 6.43
CA PRO A 302 8.34 32.37 5.77
C PRO A 302 9.54 32.38 4.79
N CYS A 303 10.30 31.28 4.65
CA CYS A 303 11.57 31.25 3.91
C CYS A 303 11.49 30.84 2.44
N GLY A 304 10.31 30.47 1.93
CA GLY A 304 10.13 30.04 0.54
C GLY A 304 9.38 31.06 -0.33
N GLU A 305 9.81 31.24 -1.58
CA GLU A 305 8.92 31.75 -2.64
C GLU A 305 8.13 30.57 -3.24
N GLY A 306 6.92 30.33 -2.72
CA GLY A 306 6.01 29.27 -3.16
C GLY A 306 5.62 28.32 -2.03
N ASP A 307 4.39 27.80 -2.09
CA ASP A 307 3.73 26.89 -1.13
C ASP A 307 4.46 25.53 -0.96
N THR A 308 5.75 25.48 -0.63
CA THR A 308 6.53 24.23 -0.67
C THR A 308 7.17 23.81 0.66
N GLY A 309 6.69 24.24 1.84
CA GLY A 309 7.42 24.00 3.10
C GLY A 309 6.63 23.89 4.39
N ASP A 310 5.39 23.38 4.34
CA ASP A 310 4.38 23.54 5.39
C ASP A 310 4.00 22.23 6.08
N TYR A 311 4.94 21.63 6.80
CA TYR A 311 4.79 20.21 7.19
C TYR A 311 4.93 19.98 8.69
N PHE A 312 6.00 20.46 9.33
CA PHE A 312 6.28 20.22 10.75
C PHE A 312 6.99 21.42 11.36
N SER A 313 6.63 21.86 12.57
CA SER A 313 7.42 22.85 13.29
C SER A 313 7.51 22.59 14.79
N VAL A 314 8.67 22.95 15.37
CA VAL A 314 8.89 22.99 16.81
C VAL A 314 9.39 24.37 17.20
N TRP A 315 9.05 24.78 18.41
CA TRP A 315 9.23 26.16 18.84
C TRP A 315 10.14 26.29 20.06
N TYR A 316 10.97 27.32 20.04
CA TYR A 316 11.77 27.76 21.18
C TYR A 316 11.58 29.26 21.40
N THR A 317 11.79 29.72 22.62
CA THR A 317 11.70 31.15 22.95
C THR A 317 12.87 31.63 23.79
N TYR A 318 13.34 32.86 23.54
CA TYR A 318 14.41 33.48 24.31
C TYR A 318 14.17 34.98 24.50
N THR A 319 14.43 35.47 25.72
CA THR A 319 14.38 36.89 26.07
C THR A 319 15.74 37.30 26.62
N PRO A 320 16.60 37.98 25.85
CA PRO A 320 17.91 38.38 26.33
C PRO A 320 17.80 39.47 27.40
N ALA A 321 18.68 39.45 28.39
CA ALA A 321 18.72 40.45 29.45
C ALA A 321 19.44 41.76 29.03
N GLU A 322 20.25 41.69 27.98
CA GLU A 322 21.05 42.80 27.42
C GLU A 322 20.96 42.78 25.89
N ASP A 323 21.21 43.92 25.25
CA ASP A 323 21.31 43.98 23.80
C ASP A 323 22.49 43.12 23.33
N MET A 324 22.26 42.20 22.38
CA MET A 324 23.28 41.24 21.96
C MET A 324 23.10 40.79 20.51
N GLN A 325 24.14 40.22 19.93
CA GLN A 325 24.01 39.45 18.69
C GLN A 325 23.71 37.99 19.05
N ILE A 326 22.68 37.42 18.43
CA ILE A 326 22.33 36.01 18.56
C ILE A 326 22.67 35.32 17.26
N THR A 327 23.37 34.18 17.35
CA THR A 327 23.48 33.22 16.26
C THR A 327 22.75 31.95 16.67
N ALA A 328 21.84 31.50 15.81
CA ALA A 328 21.11 30.26 15.99
C ALA A 328 21.33 29.36 14.76
N ASP A 329 21.52 28.08 14.97
CA ASP A 329 21.73 27.11 13.89
C ASP A 329 21.15 25.74 14.22
N THR A 330 20.93 24.94 13.18
CA THR A 330 20.46 23.56 13.29
C THR A 330 21.56 22.55 12.92
N VAL A 331 22.83 22.96 13.03
CA VAL A 331 23.97 22.16 12.58
C VAL A 331 24.11 20.90 13.44
N GLY A 332 24.12 19.75 12.76
CA GLY A 332 24.16 18.43 13.38
C GLY A 332 22.86 17.64 13.22
N SER A 333 21.78 18.28 12.75
CA SER A 333 20.53 17.60 12.38
C SER A 333 20.73 16.65 11.20
N ASP A 334 19.91 15.59 11.12
CA ASP A 334 20.00 14.55 10.09
C ASP A 334 19.01 14.73 8.92
N TYR A 335 18.28 15.83 8.91
CA TYR A 335 17.29 16.18 7.90
C TYR A 335 17.47 17.62 7.39
N ASP A 336 16.81 17.92 6.28
CA ASP A 336 16.80 19.24 5.64
C ASP A 336 15.94 20.21 6.47
N THR A 337 16.60 21.14 7.17
CA THR A 337 15.92 22.03 8.13
C THR A 337 15.62 23.38 7.50
N TYR A 338 14.60 24.07 8.01
CA TYR A 338 14.54 25.52 7.95
C TYR A 338 14.47 26.11 9.37
N LEU A 339 14.93 27.34 9.53
CA LEU A 339 14.95 28.08 10.79
C LEU A 339 14.45 29.51 10.56
N ALA A 340 13.35 29.88 11.21
CA ALA A 340 12.82 31.24 11.20
C ALA A 340 12.81 31.84 12.62
N VAL A 341 13.03 33.15 12.72
CA VAL A 341 12.93 33.89 13.97
C VAL A 341 11.90 35.01 13.88
N PHE A 342 11.10 35.13 14.94
CA PHE A 342 10.03 36.10 15.09
C PHE A 342 10.14 36.84 16.42
N THR A 343 9.41 37.95 16.55
CA THR A 343 9.11 38.60 17.83
C THR A 343 7.61 38.88 17.99
N GLY A 344 7.19 39.49 19.09
CA GLY A 344 5.79 39.78 19.39
C GLY A 344 5.13 38.68 20.23
N SER A 345 4.00 38.15 19.76
CA SER A 345 3.22 37.09 20.43
C SER A 345 2.78 36.05 19.42
N CYS A 346 2.47 34.82 19.84
CA CYS A 346 2.00 33.76 18.94
C CYS A 346 0.79 34.15 18.08
N ASP A 347 -0.11 34.99 18.61
CA ASP A 347 -1.26 35.51 17.86
C ASP A 347 -0.92 36.63 16.85
N ASN A 348 0.31 37.15 16.88
CA ASN A 348 0.75 38.28 16.05
C ASN A 348 2.29 38.28 15.89
N LEU A 349 2.83 37.19 15.36
CA LEU A 349 4.26 37.03 15.14
C LEU A 349 4.76 38.07 14.13
N GLN A 350 5.85 38.74 14.49
CA GLN A 350 6.55 39.70 13.63
C GLN A 350 7.83 39.04 13.13
N PHE A 351 7.89 38.80 11.82
CA PHE A 351 9.05 38.19 11.16
C PHE A 351 10.30 39.06 11.35
N ILE A 352 11.43 38.41 11.67
CA ILE A 352 12.73 39.06 11.83
C ILE A 352 13.70 38.59 10.75
N ASP A 353 13.91 37.27 10.67
CA ASP A 353 14.87 36.67 9.74
C ASP A 353 14.59 35.17 9.58
N CYS A 354 15.12 34.56 8.52
CA CYS A 354 15.10 33.11 8.40
C CYS A 354 16.13 32.56 7.40
N ASP A 355 16.35 31.25 7.43
CA ASP A 355 17.31 30.53 6.60
C ASP A 355 16.92 29.06 6.44
N ASP A 356 17.34 28.43 5.34
CA ASP A 356 17.19 26.99 5.06
C ASP A 356 18.57 26.29 5.04
N ASP A 357 19.55 26.77 4.28
CA ASP A 357 20.73 25.98 3.89
C ASP A 357 22.10 26.56 4.31
N SER A 358 22.16 27.67 5.04
CA SER A 358 23.44 28.36 5.33
C SER A 358 24.30 27.69 6.40
N GLY A 359 23.78 26.69 7.13
CA GLY A 359 24.50 25.89 8.13
C GLY A 359 25.35 24.75 7.55
N GLY A 360 25.13 24.38 6.28
CA GLY A 360 25.79 23.26 5.60
C GLY A 360 25.10 21.92 5.86
N ASN A 361 25.32 20.93 4.98
CA ASN A 361 24.55 19.66 4.98
C ASN A 361 23.01 19.87 4.99
N ARG A 362 22.53 20.94 4.37
CA ARG A 362 21.11 21.35 4.38
C ARG A 362 20.54 21.66 5.78
N THR A 363 21.41 22.14 6.65
CA THR A 363 21.01 22.73 7.93
C THR A 363 21.04 24.24 7.82
N SER A 364 20.29 24.91 8.68
CA SER A 364 20.06 26.35 8.65
C SER A 364 20.89 27.08 9.68
N LYS A 365 21.16 28.36 9.42
CA LYS A 365 21.88 29.26 10.32
C LYS A 365 21.49 30.71 10.11
N ILE A 366 21.06 31.37 11.19
CA ILE A 366 20.71 32.80 11.20
C ILE A 366 21.57 33.58 12.20
N SER A 367 21.70 34.89 11.97
CA SER A 367 22.34 35.80 12.92
C SER A 367 21.69 37.19 12.90
N PHE A 368 21.23 37.67 14.05
CA PHE A 368 20.51 38.94 14.15
C PHE A 368 20.79 39.70 15.46
N ALA A 369 20.53 41.02 15.43
CA ALA A 369 20.60 41.87 16.60
C ALA A 369 19.35 41.69 17.48
N ALA A 370 19.55 41.28 18.73
CA ALA A 370 18.49 41.09 19.71
C ALA A 370 18.52 42.21 20.77
N SER A 371 17.36 42.76 21.12
CA SER A 371 17.22 43.81 22.12
C SER A 371 16.85 43.25 23.49
N ALA A 372 17.42 43.84 24.54
CA ALA A 372 17.15 43.49 25.93
C ALA A 372 15.63 43.52 26.23
N GLY A 373 15.12 42.45 26.84
CA GLY A 373 13.73 42.33 27.26
C GLY A 373 12.72 42.05 26.14
N VAL A 374 13.16 41.91 24.89
CA VAL A 374 12.30 41.50 23.76
C VAL A 374 12.31 39.98 23.64
N THR A 375 11.13 39.36 23.59
CA THR A 375 11.01 37.91 23.37
C THR A 375 11.13 37.58 21.89
N TYR A 376 11.99 36.63 21.59
CA TYR A 376 12.18 36.05 20.26
C TYR A 376 11.65 34.61 20.25
N TYR A 377 11.02 34.21 19.16
CA TYR A 377 10.52 32.86 18.91
C TYR A 377 11.30 32.28 17.75
N PHE A 378 11.86 31.09 17.94
CA PHE A 378 12.53 30.32 16.90
C PHE A 378 11.59 29.20 16.47
N MET A 379 11.24 29.19 15.20
CA MET A 379 10.49 28.12 14.56
C MET A 379 11.46 27.29 13.74
N ILE A 380 11.53 26.00 14.02
CA ILE A 380 12.38 25.07 13.28
C ILE A 380 11.49 23.99 12.69
N GLY A 381 11.67 23.69 11.41
CA GLY A 381 10.90 22.66 10.72
C GLY A 381 11.68 22.01 9.59
N GLY A 382 10.96 21.21 8.82
CA GLY A 382 11.46 20.53 7.62
C GLY A 382 11.25 21.35 6.35
N TYR A 383 12.23 21.36 5.44
CA TYR A 383 12.08 22.06 4.16
C TYR A 383 10.99 21.45 3.26
N SER A 384 10.78 20.12 3.31
CA SER A 384 9.74 19.40 2.54
C SER A 384 8.88 18.48 3.42
N ASN A 385 7.82 17.90 2.83
CA ASN A 385 6.87 16.97 3.47
C ASN A 385 7.52 15.71 4.05
N ASP A 386 8.65 15.31 3.49
CA ASP A 386 9.42 14.15 3.96
C ASP A 386 10.62 14.54 4.84
N SER A 387 10.82 15.83 5.10
CA SER A 387 11.97 16.35 5.85
C SER A 387 11.65 16.46 7.34
N CYS A 388 11.72 15.35 8.06
CA CYS A 388 11.73 15.34 9.52
C CYS A 388 12.86 14.45 10.02
N GLY A 389 13.27 14.62 11.27
CA GLY A 389 14.35 13.80 11.82
C GLY A 389 14.78 14.23 13.22
N ASP A 390 15.99 13.84 13.59
CA ASP A 390 16.63 14.24 14.83
C ASP A 390 17.22 15.65 14.65
N LEU A 391 16.54 16.64 15.23
CA LEU A 391 16.99 18.02 15.32
C LEU A 391 18.15 18.15 16.29
N VAL A 392 19.14 18.95 15.92
CA VAL A 392 20.13 19.56 16.82
C VAL A 392 20.00 21.07 16.71
N PHE A 393 19.46 21.74 17.71
CA PHE A 393 19.28 23.19 17.71
C PHE A 393 20.27 23.87 18.65
N ASN A 394 21.07 24.80 18.13
CA ASN A 394 22.08 25.54 18.88
C ASN A 394 21.77 27.03 18.87
N VAL A 395 21.94 27.69 20.02
CA VAL A 395 21.84 29.16 20.12
C VAL A 395 23.01 29.68 20.95
N VAL A 396 23.71 30.68 20.43
CA VAL A 396 24.85 31.31 21.09
C VAL A 396 24.79 32.83 21.00
N SER A 397 25.43 33.50 21.96
CA SER A 397 25.79 34.91 21.80
C SER A 397 27.01 35.01 20.89
N ALA A 398 26.92 35.82 19.83
CA ALA A 398 28.04 36.05 18.92
C ALA A 398 29.07 37.04 19.48
#